data_AF-A0A433YEE0-F1
#
_entry.id   AF-A0A433YEE0-F1
#
_cell.length_a   1.000
_cell.length_b   1.000
_cell.length_c   1.000
_cell.angle_alpha   90.00
_cell.angle_beta   90.00
_cell.angle_gamma   90.00
#
_symmetry.space_group_name_H-M   'P 1'
#
loop_
_entity.id
_entity.type
_entity.pdbx_description
1 polymer ?
#
loop_
_entity_poly.entity_id
_entity_poly.type
_entity_poly.pdbx_seq_one_letter_code
_entity_poly.pdbx_strand_id
1 'polypeptide(L)'
;MVKYHARSDAPSVEVSINDQNRKVSINNEEYSILNYKSVAGNTFEVSYPSGHTYEVVDQSGFFMAYDEKKEYVPEISLYVNGERILQEGDEEYYPSELVVAAYPEYHTKQGSLPFFILSFFLLIYGWCGFRYEKFQNFQFLLSLRWIWVNDAEPSDFYYFMCKVGGVLVMIGSVVLAIKSLFM
;
A
#
# COMPACT_ATOMS: atom_id res chain seq x y z
N MET A 1 13.08 -7.61 -18.65
CA MET A 1 13.23 -6.20 -18.26
C MET A 1 11.87 -5.69 -17.84
N VAL A 2 11.76 -5.21 -16.61
CA VAL A 2 10.53 -4.64 -16.03
C VAL A 2 10.83 -3.17 -15.75
N LYS A 3 10.00 -2.26 -16.27
CA LYS A 3 10.14 -0.83 -16.05
C LYS A 3 9.13 -0.39 -15.01
N TYR A 4 9.61 0.19 -13.93
CA TYR A 4 8.77 0.78 -12.89
C TYR A 4 8.75 2.29 -13.07
N HIS A 5 7.55 2.85 -13.03
CA HIS A 5 7.33 4.28 -13.09
C HIS A 5 7.03 4.80 -11.69
N ALA A 6 7.79 5.81 -11.27
CA ALA A 6 7.46 6.57 -10.07
C ALA A 6 6.21 7.44 -10.34
N ARG A 7 5.47 7.77 -9.28
CA ARG A 7 4.21 8.54 -9.35
C ARG A 7 4.45 10.05 -9.59
N SER A 8 5.69 10.52 -9.56
CA SER A 8 6.11 11.93 -9.71
C SER A 8 7.17 12.09 -10.81
N ASP A 9 7.72 13.30 -10.96
CA ASP A 9 8.86 13.67 -11.83
C ASP A 9 10.19 12.97 -11.49
N ALA A 10 10.12 11.85 -10.75
CA ALA A 10 11.28 11.05 -10.36
C ALA A 10 11.72 10.15 -11.53
N PRO A 11 13.02 9.84 -11.63
CA PRO A 11 13.55 9.03 -12.72
C PRO A 11 12.89 7.66 -12.76
N SER A 12 12.66 7.16 -13.98
CA SER A 12 12.13 5.80 -14.15
C SER A 12 13.18 4.78 -13.71
N VAL A 13 12.74 3.75 -12.99
CA VAL A 13 13.62 2.68 -12.52
C VAL A 13 13.44 1.48 -13.43
N GLU A 14 14.54 1.04 -14.05
CA GLU A 14 14.53 -0.12 -14.95
C GLU A 14 15.19 -1.31 -14.26
N VAL A 15 14.45 -2.42 -14.13
CA VAL A 15 14.95 -3.62 -13.46
C VAL A 15 15.08 -4.76 -14.46
N SER A 16 16.29 -5.27 -14.63
CA SER A 16 16.56 -6.50 -15.37
C SER A 16 16.67 -7.68 -14.41
N ILE A 17 15.95 -8.75 -14.71
CA ILE A 17 15.86 -9.93 -13.83
C ILE A 17 16.59 -11.08 -14.53
N ASN A 18 17.70 -11.52 -13.93
CA ASN A 18 18.46 -12.71 -14.31
C ASN A 18 18.53 -13.67 -13.11
N ASP A 19 17.49 -14.48 -12.94
CA ASP A 19 17.33 -15.44 -11.82
C ASP A 19 17.51 -14.80 -10.43
N GLN A 20 18.67 -15.03 -9.80
CA GLN A 20 19.03 -14.54 -8.46
C GLN A 20 19.71 -13.16 -8.49
N ASN A 21 20.16 -12.72 -9.67
CA ASN A 21 20.76 -11.42 -9.88
C ASN A 21 19.74 -10.47 -10.51
N ARG A 22 19.51 -9.34 -9.85
CA ARG A 22 18.72 -8.23 -10.38
C ARG A 22 19.63 -7.05 -10.62
N LYS A 23 19.50 -6.45 -11.79
CA LYS A 23 20.14 -5.18 -12.11
C LYS A 23 19.11 -4.08 -12.05
N VAL A 24 19.40 -3.02 -11.32
CA VAL A 24 18.59 -1.80 -11.24
C VAL A 24 19.33 -0.71 -11.98
N SER A 25 18.69 -0.06 -12.95
CA SER A 25 19.24 1.10 -13.63
C SER A 25 18.42 2.34 -13.34
N ILE A 26 19.11 3.38 -12.87
CA ILE A 26 18.58 4.70 -12.51
C ILE A 26 19.59 5.72 -13.06
N ASN A 27 19.12 6.75 -13.76
CA ASN A 27 19.97 7.83 -14.28
C ASN A 27 21.23 7.37 -15.06
N ASN A 28 21.13 6.26 -15.80
CA ASN A 28 22.23 5.68 -16.59
C ASN A 28 23.36 5.03 -15.78
N GLU A 29 23.14 4.82 -14.48
CA GLU A 29 23.96 3.98 -13.61
C GLU A 29 23.35 2.58 -13.47
N GLU A 30 24.18 1.57 -13.19
CA GLU A 30 23.75 0.18 -12.98
C GLU A 30 24.16 -0.31 -11.60
N TYR A 31 23.18 -0.71 -10.80
CA TYR A 31 23.35 -1.33 -9.50
C TYR A 31 23.04 -2.82 -9.61
N SER A 32 23.88 -3.68 -9.02
CA SER A 32 23.68 -5.14 -9.04
C SER A 32 23.21 -5.60 -7.67
N ILE A 33 22.17 -6.44 -7.64
CA ILE A 33 21.56 -6.93 -6.40
C ILE A 33 21.46 -8.44 -6.49
N LEU A 34 22.19 -9.12 -5.61
CA LEU A 34 22.23 -10.58 -5.50
C LEU A 34 21.48 -11.00 -4.24
N ASN A 35 20.51 -11.91 -4.39
CA ASN A 35 19.78 -12.45 -3.24
C ASN A 35 20.38 -13.79 -2.80
N TYR A 36 20.80 -13.83 -1.54
CA TYR A 36 21.17 -15.03 -0.81
C TYR A 36 20.06 -15.36 0.19
N LYS A 37 19.44 -16.54 0.02
CA LYS A 37 18.52 -17.05 1.05
C LYS A 37 19.34 -17.49 2.26
N SER A 38 19.17 -16.78 3.38
CA SER A 38 19.76 -17.11 4.67
C SER A 38 18.74 -17.85 5.55
N VAL A 39 19.24 -18.53 6.59
CA VAL A 39 18.40 -19.23 7.58
C VAL A 39 17.57 -18.24 8.41
N ALA A 40 18.04 -16.99 8.54
CA ALA A 40 17.41 -15.95 9.35
C ALA A 40 16.49 -14.99 8.57
N GLY A 41 16.41 -15.11 7.24
CA GLY A 41 15.69 -14.19 6.36
C GLY A 41 16.29 -14.10 4.97
N ASN A 42 15.82 -13.14 4.17
CA ASN A 42 16.45 -12.81 2.89
C ASN A 42 17.65 -11.88 3.15
N THR A 43 18.78 -12.20 2.54
CA THR A 43 19.98 -11.35 2.57
C THR A 43 20.30 -10.94 1.14
N PHE A 44 20.61 -9.66 0.95
CA PHE A 44 20.87 -9.09 -0.36
C PHE A 44 22.26 -8.48 -0.35
N GLU A 45 23.05 -8.74 -1.38
CA GLU A 45 24.29 -8.03 -1.63
C GLU A 45 24.03 -6.98 -2.71
N VAL A 46 24.29 -5.72 -2.39
CA VAL A 46 24.08 -4.57 -3.26
C VAL A 46 25.44 -4.03 -3.68
N SER A 47 25.73 -4.09 -4.98
CA SER A 47 26.96 -3.56 -5.56
C SER A 47 26.68 -2.26 -6.30
N TYR A 48 27.42 -1.21 -5.93
CA TYR A 48 27.33 0.12 -6.52
C TYR A 48 28.30 0.28 -7.71
N PRO A 49 28.02 1.20 -8.66
CA PRO A 49 28.95 1.56 -9.73
C PRO A 49 30.30 2.09 -9.21
N SER A 50 30.29 2.69 -8.01
CA SER A 50 31.48 3.15 -7.28
C SER A 50 32.44 2.00 -6.92
N GLY A 51 31.96 0.76 -6.95
CA GLY A 51 32.68 -0.44 -6.53
C GLY A 51 32.41 -0.85 -5.09
N HIS A 52 31.70 -0.03 -4.31
CA HIS A 52 31.31 -0.37 -2.94
C HIS A 52 30.23 -1.45 -2.92
N THR A 53 30.36 -2.38 -1.97
CA THR A 53 29.36 -3.43 -1.74
C THR A 53 28.78 -3.36 -0.33
N TYR A 54 27.48 -3.61 -0.23
CA TYR A 54 26.73 -3.58 1.01
C TYR A 54 25.90 -4.85 1.18
N GLU A 55 25.83 -5.34 2.41
CA GLU A 55 24.96 -6.44 2.80
C GLU A 55 23.68 -5.88 3.42
N VAL A 56 22.53 -6.19 2.83
CA VAL A 56 21.21 -5.79 3.33
C VAL A 56 20.47 -7.01 3.84
N VAL A 57 20.13 -7.00 5.13
CA VAL A 57 19.41 -8.11 5.79
C VAL A 57 17.96 -7.71 6.01
N ASP A 58 17.04 -8.53 5.54
CA ASP A 58 15.61 -8.41 5.83
C ASP A 58 15.26 -9.08 7.17
N GLN A 59 14.76 -8.29 8.12
CA GLN A 59 14.15 -8.76 9.36
C GLN A 59 12.66 -8.42 9.39
N SER A 60 11.85 -9.28 8.75
CA SER A 60 10.38 -9.15 8.72
C SER A 60 9.87 -7.82 8.13
N GLY A 61 10.53 -7.33 7.07
CA GLY A 61 10.21 -6.08 6.39
C GLY A 61 10.99 -4.87 6.89
N PHE A 62 11.84 -5.03 7.91
CA PHE A 62 12.83 -4.02 8.30
C PHE A 62 14.19 -4.38 7.70
N PHE A 63 14.73 -3.47 6.91
CA PHE A 63 16.05 -3.63 6.31
C PHE A 63 17.14 -3.04 7.20
N MET A 64 18.24 -3.78 7.32
CA MET A 64 19.48 -3.27 7.92
C MET A 64 20.62 -3.44 6.92
N ALA A 65 21.31 -2.35 6.63
CA ALA A 65 22.47 -2.33 5.74
C ALA A 65 23.77 -2.40 6.54
N TYR A 66 24.73 -3.15 6.02
CA TYR A 66 26.08 -3.31 6.56
C TYR A 66 27.10 -3.09 5.45
N ASP A 67 28.20 -2.43 5.76
CA ASP A 67 29.31 -2.22 4.83
C ASP A 67 30.21 -3.46 4.69
N GLU A 68 31.28 -3.35 3.90
CA GLU A 68 32.28 -4.41 3.70
C GLU A 68 32.97 -4.88 5.00
N LYS A 69 33.03 -4.03 6.02
CA LYS A 69 33.59 -4.33 7.34
C LYS A 69 32.55 -4.91 8.31
N LYS A 70 31.30 -5.08 7.85
CA LYS A 70 30.14 -5.47 8.64
C LYS A 70 29.75 -4.45 9.70
N GLU A 71 30.07 -3.18 9.47
CA GLU A 71 29.60 -2.06 10.28
C GLU A 71 28.20 -1.65 9.79
N TYR A 72 27.30 -1.39 10.73
CA TYR A 72 25.93 -0.96 10.42
C TYR A 72 25.95 0.42 9.77
N VAL A 73 25.27 0.55 8.64
CA VAL A 73 25.14 1.80 7.89
C VAL A 73 23.77 2.41 8.22
N PRO A 74 23.71 3.50 9.01
CA PRO A 74 22.46 4.14 9.36
C PRO A 74 21.88 4.93 8.18
N GLU A 75 20.58 4.76 7.94
CA GLU A 75 19.84 5.51 6.91
C GLU A 75 19.35 6.86 7.44
N ILE A 76 20.28 7.68 7.92
CA ILE A 76 19.99 9.02 8.45
C ILE A 76 20.42 10.06 7.42
N SER A 77 19.47 10.85 6.95
CA SER A 77 19.67 11.89 5.95
C SER A 77 19.29 13.26 6.46
N LEU A 78 20.08 14.28 6.08
CA LEU A 78 19.70 15.68 6.16
C LEU A 78 19.13 16.11 4.81
N TYR A 79 18.03 16.86 4.84
CA TYR A 79 17.38 17.35 3.64
C TYR A 79 17.37 18.89 3.64
N VAL A 80 17.66 19.49 2.48
CA VAL A 80 17.48 20.93 2.22
C VAL A 80 16.74 21.07 0.89
N ASN A 81 15.65 21.84 0.88
CA ASN A 81 14.79 22.04 -0.30
C ASN A 81 14.24 20.75 -0.93
N GLY A 82 14.11 19.66 -0.16
CA GLY A 82 13.61 18.38 -0.64
C GLY A 82 14.68 17.47 -1.25
N GLU A 83 15.94 17.91 -1.31
CA GLU A 83 17.08 17.10 -1.74
C GLU A 83 17.90 16.66 -0.53
N ARG A 84 18.38 15.41 -0.57
CA ARG A 84 19.29 14.87 0.43
C ARG A 84 20.65 15.54 0.27
N ILE A 85 21.21 16.03 1.37
CA ILE A 85 22.61 16.46 1.40
C ILE A 85 23.48 15.21 1.52
N LEU A 86 24.26 14.94 0.47
CA LEU A 86 25.27 13.89 0.46
C LEU A 86 26.55 14.42 1.10
N GLN A 87 27.08 13.71 2.09
CA GLN A 87 28.42 13.96 2.62
C GLN A 87 29.47 13.27 1.74
N GLU A 88 30.74 13.64 1.91
CA GLU A 88 31.84 13.04 1.15
C GLU A 88 31.95 11.54 1.49
N GLY A 89 31.73 10.68 0.48
CA GLY A 89 31.68 9.22 0.65
C GLY A 89 30.27 8.64 0.83
N ASP A 90 29.22 9.47 0.87
CA ASP A 90 27.84 8.97 0.87
C ASP A 90 27.42 8.48 -0.51
N GLU A 91 26.77 7.32 -0.54
CA GLU A 91 26.10 6.83 -1.73
C GLU A 91 24.80 7.61 -2.01
N GLU A 92 24.51 7.83 -3.29
CA GLU A 92 23.33 8.59 -3.75
C GLU A 92 22.03 7.98 -3.23
N TYR A 93 21.89 6.66 -3.36
CA TYR A 93 20.75 5.87 -2.90
C TYR A 93 21.13 5.00 -1.73
N TYR A 94 20.20 4.77 -0.79
CA TYR A 94 20.44 3.82 0.28
C TYR A 94 20.39 2.37 -0.23
N PRO A 95 21.21 1.46 0.33
CA PRO A 95 21.22 0.06 -0.11
C PRO A 95 19.84 -0.61 0.02
N SER A 96 19.08 -0.30 1.08
CA SER A 96 17.73 -0.85 1.27
C SER A 96 16.73 -0.34 0.23
N GLU A 97 16.83 0.92 -0.19
CA GLU A 97 15.96 1.51 -1.21
C GLU A 97 16.16 0.82 -2.56
N LEU A 98 17.40 0.46 -2.90
CA LEU A 98 17.72 -0.32 -4.11
C LEU A 98 17.12 -1.73 -4.03
N VAL A 99 17.16 -2.39 -2.86
CA VAL A 99 16.50 -3.69 -2.65
C VAL A 99 14.99 -3.57 -2.82
N VAL A 100 14.37 -2.55 -2.21
CA VAL A 100 12.93 -2.28 -2.38
C VAL A 100 12.61 -2.05 -3.85
N ALA A 101 13.39 -1.23 -4.55
CA ALA A 101 13.18 -0.95 -5.97
C ALA A 101 13.28 -2.23 -6.83
N ALA A 102 14.21 -3.13 -6.53
CA ALA A 102 14.44 -4.35 -7.29
C ALA A 102 13.37 -5.44 -7.10
N TYR A 103 12.78 -5.52 -5.91
CA TYR A 103 11.89 -6.62 -5.52
C TYR A 103 10.45 -6.14 -5.32
N PRO A 104 9.51 -6.54 -6.20
CA PRO A 104 8.13 -6.03 -6.18
C PRO A 104 7.35 -6.44 -4.92
N GLU A 105 7.79 -7.45 -4.20
CA GLU A 105 7.21 -7.88 -2.93
C GLU A 105 7.38 -6.86 -1.79
N TYR A 106 8.40 -5.99 -1.89
CA TYR A 106 8.65 -4.92 -0.94
C TYR A 106 8.08 -3.57 -1.39
N HIS A 107 7.50 -3.49 -2.59
CA HIS A 107 6.84 -2.27 -3.04
C HIS A 107 5.62 -1.98 -2.17
N THR A 108 5.46 -0.72 -1.76
CA THR A 108 4.26 -0.28 -1.05
C THR A 108 3.04 -0.55 -1.93
N LYS A 109 2.12 -1.40 -1.44
CA LYS A 109 0.88 -1.68 -2.16
C LYS A 109 0.09 -0.39 -2.31
N GLN A 110 -0.28 -0.08 -3.55
CA GLN A 110 -1.21 1.01 -3.81
C GLN A 110 -2.59 0.57 -3.33
N GLY A 111 -3.27 1.45 -2.60
CA GLY A 111 -4.63 1.19 -2.14
C GLY A 111 -5.59 0.85 -3.29
N SER A 112 -6.60 0.05 -2.98
CA SER A 112 -7.61 -0.40 -3.92
C SER A 112 -8.70 0.65 -4.17
N LEU A 113 -8.60 1.32 -5.33
CA LEU A 113 -9.59 2.28 -5.80
C LEU A 113 -11.04 1.72 -5.84
N PRO A 114 -11.30 0.48 -6.31
CA PRO A 114 -12.65 -0.07 -6.31
C PRO A 114 -13.27 -0.16 -4.91
N PHE A 115 -12.50 -0.58 -3.89
CA PHE A 115 -13.01 -0.66 -2.52
C PHE A 115 -13.22 0.73 -1.92
N PHE A 116 -12.39 1.71 -2.28
CA PHE A 116 -12.60 3.10 -1.89
C PHE A 116 -13.92 3.64 -2.46
N ILE A 117 -14.18 3.43 -3.75
CA ILE A 117 -15.43 3.86 -4.39
C ILE A 117 -16.64 3.15 -3.76
N LEU A 118 -16.56 1.84 -3.51
CA LEU A 118 -17.61 1.08 -2.86
C LEU A 118 -17.92 1.62 -1.46
N SER A 119 -16.90 2.00 -0.69
CA SER A 119 -17.06 2.58 0.64
C SER A 119 -17.90 3.86 0.60
N PHE A 120 -17.69 4.70 -0.41
CA PHE A 120 -18.44 5.94 -0.59
C PHE A 120 -19.93 5.67 -0.88
N PHE A 121 -20.22 4.69 -1.75
CA PHE A 121 -21.61 4.28 -2.02
C PHE A 121 -22.30 3.69 -0.78
N LEU A 122 -21.58 2.89 0.02
CA LEU A 122 -22.10 2.35 1.27
C LEU A 122 -22.39 3.46 2.29
N LEU A 123 -21.54 4.48 2.37
CA LEU A 123 -21.76 5.64 3.23
C LEU A 123 -23.04 6.38 2.84
N ILE A 124 -23.22 6.67 1.54
CA ILE A 124 -24.44 7.29 1.01
C ILE A 124 -25.67 6.42 1.30
N TYR A 125 -25.56 5.12 1.06
CA TYR A 125 -26.64 4.17 1.33
C TYR A 125 -27.03 4.14 2.82
N GLY A 126 -26.05 4.07 3.72
CA GLY A 126 -26.26 4.11 5.16
C GLY A 126 -26.88 5.42 5.63
N TRP A 127 -26.42 6.55 5.10
CA TRP A 127 -26.99 7.88 5.35
C TRP A 127 -28.45 7.95 4.90
N CYS A 128 -28.76 7.43 3.70
CA CYS A 128 -30.12 7.40 3.20
C CYS A 128 -31.04 6.52 4.05
N GLY A 129 -30.55 5.35 4.47
CA GLY A 129 -31.26 4.45 5.39
C GLY A 129 -31.48 5.03 6.78
N PHE A 130 -30.60 5.93 7.24
CA PHE A 130 -30.73 6.61 8.52
C PHE A 130 -31.72 7.80 8.48
N ARG A 131 -31.66 8.63 7.43
CA ARG A 131 -32.32 9.95 7.41
C ARG A 131 -33.65 10.03 6.65
N TYR A 132 -33.84 9.21 5.60
CA TYR A 132 -34.97 9.37 4.67
C TYR A 132 -35.99 8.24 4.80
N GLU A 133 -37.17 8.55 5.35
CA GLU A 133 -38.29 7.60 5.48
C GLU A 133 -38.77 7.06 4.12
N LYS A 134 -38.72 7.87 3.05
CA LYS A 134 -39.04 7.40 1.68
C LYS A 134 -38.11 6.26 1.24
N PHE A 135 -36.84 6.31 1.63
CA PHE A 135 -35.87 5.28 1.30
C PHE A 135 -36.06 4.02 2.15
N GLN A 136 -36.45 4.19 3.42
CA GLN A 136 -36.84 3.09 4.31
C GLN A 136 -38.10 2.36 3.77
N ASN A 137 -39.10 3.11 3.30
CA ASN A 137 -40.29 2.55 2.66
C ASN A 137 -39.95 1.81 1.37
N PHE A 138 -39.04 2.36 0.55
CA PHE A 138 -38.55 1.67 -0.64
C PHE A 138 -37.84 0.36 -0.30
N GLN A 139 -36.97 0.35 0.72
CA GLN A 139 -36.33 -0.88 1.20
C GLN A 139 -37.35 -1.90 1.73
N PHE A 140 -38.42 -1.43 2.39
CA PHE A 140 -39.49 -2.29 2.87
C PHE A 140 -40.22 -2.96 1.72
N LEU A 141 -40.56 -2.20 0.66
CA LEU A 141 -41.18 -2.75 -0.54
C LEU A 141 -40.24 -3.74 -1.27
N LEU A 142 -38.95 -3.41 -1.33
CA LEU A 142 -37.91 -4.29 -1.89
C LEU A 142 -37.77 -5.60 -1.09
N SER A 143 -38.10 -5.60 0.20
CA SER A 143 -38.04 -6.80 1.04
C SER A 143 -39.10 -7.86 0.69
N LEU A 144 -40.01 -7.57 -0.26
CA LEU A 144 -41.06 -8.46 -0.77
C LEU A 144 -42.01 -9.01 0.31
N ARG A 145 -41.97 -8.46 1.54
CA ARG A 145 -42.87 -8.84 2.64
C ARG A 145 -44.35 -8.66 2.30
N TRP A 146 -44.65 -7.69 1.44
CA TRP A 146 -46.00 -7.42 0.94
C TRP A 146 -46.60 -8.56 0.08
N ILE A 147 -45.79 -9.50 -0.42
CA ILE A 147 -46.30 -10.66 -1.19
C ILE A 147 -47.04 -11.66 -0.27
N TRP A 148 -46.69 -11.70 1.02
CA TRP A 148 -47.16 -12.72 1.96
C TRP A 148 -48.18 -12.19 2.98
N VAL A 149 -48.47 -10.89 2.97
CA VAL A 149 -49.33 -10.20 3.93
C VAL A 149 -50.19 -9.17 3.20
N ASN A 150 -51.51 -9.23 3.38
CA ASN A 150 -52.43 -8.20 2.91
C ASN A 150 -52.19 -6.90 3.71
N ASP A 151 -51.99 -5.78 3.01
CA ASP A 151 -51.73 -4.45 3.56
C ASP A 151 -50.50 -4.38 4.49
N ALA A 152 -49.34 -4.80 3.97
CA ALA A 152 -48.07 -4.66 4.69
C ALA A 152 -47.65 -3.19 4.80
N GLU A 153 -47.75 -2.62 6.00
CA GLU A 153 -47.18 -1.32 6.35
C GLU A 153 -45.90 -1.47 7.20
N PRO A 154 -44.91 -0.57 7.04
CA PRO A 154 -43.71 -0.58 7.87
C PRO A 154 -44.07 -0.24 9.32
N SER A 155 -43.65 -1.07 10.27
CA SER A 155 -43.84 -0.79 11.70
C SER A 155 -42.83 0.23 12.23
N ASP A 156 -43.15 0.89 13.35
CA ASP A 156 -42.20 1.77 14.05
C ASP A 156 -40.88 1.06 14.40
N PHE A 157 -40.96 -0.23 14.72
CA PHE A 157 -39.78 -1.07 14.95
C PHE A 157 -38.93 -1.25 13.69
N TYR A 158 -39.55 -1.37 12.51
CA TYR A 158 -38.83 -1.43 11.24
C TYR A 158 -38.06 -0.13 10.99
N TYR A 159 -38.68 1.03 11.18
CA TYR A 159 -38.01 2.32 11.04
C TYR A 159 -36.84 2.49 12.02
N PHE A 160 -37.01 2.03 13.26
CA PHE A 160 -35.92 2.02 14.25
C PHE A 160 -34.76 1.12 13.80
N MET A 161 -35.05 -0.10 13.34
CA MET A 161 -34.03 -1.03 12.85
C MET A 161 -33.32 -0.52 11.59
N CYS A 162 -34.01 0.16 10.67
CA CYS A 162 -33.40 0.82 9.52
C CYS A 162 -32.40 1.91 9.94
N LYS A 163 -32.72 2.70 10.97
CA LYS A 163 -31.80 3.72 11.50
C LYS A 163 -30.56 3.08 12.12
N VAL A 164 -30.72 2.04 12.94
CA VAL A 164 -29.61 1.30 13.54
C VAL A 164 -28.74 0.65 12.45
N GLY A 165 -29.35 -0.03 11.48
CA GLY A 165 -28.66 -0.63 10.35
C GLY A 165 -27.91 0.40 9.50
N GLY A 166 -28.53 1.56 9.23
CA GLY A 166 -27.89 2.67 8.52
C GLY A 166 -26.62 3.16 9.24
N VAL A 167 -26.67 3.32 10.56
CA VAL A 167 -25.49 3.69 11.37
C VAL A 167 -24.39 2.63 11.29
N LEU A 168 -24.73 1.35 11.41
CA LEU A 168 -23.75 0.26 11.29
C LEU A 168 -23.09 0.23 9.90
N VAL A 169 -23.86 0.44 8.84
CA VAL A 169 -23.34 0.52 7.47
C VAL A 169 -22.44 1.73 7.28
N MET A 170 -22.79 2.89 7.85
CA MET A 170 -21.91 4.07 7.83
C MET A 170 -20.59 3.79 8.55
N ILE A 171 -20.60 3.18 9.73
CA ILE A 171 -19.37 2.79 10.45
C ILE A 171 -18.54 1.82 9.60
N GLY A 172 -19.18 0.77 9.07
CA GLY A 172 -18.51 -0.21 8.20
C GLY A 172 -17.89 0.42 6.96
N SER A 173 -18.56 1.42 6.37
CA SER A 173 -18.05 2.14 5.21
C SER A 173 -16.77 2.93 5.52
N VAL A 174 -16.68 3.58 6.68
CA VAL A 174 -15.46 4.30 7.10
C VAL A 174 -14.31 3.32 7.32
N VAL A 175 -14.59 2.18 7.98
CA VAL A 175 -13.58 1.13 8.18
C VAL A 175 -13.08 0.59 6.84
N LEU A 176 -13.99 0.35 5.90
CA LEU A 176 -13.65 -0.11 4.55
C LEU A 176 -12.83 0.94 3.79
N ALA A 177 -13.18 2.23 3.89
CA ALA A 177 -12.43 3.32 3.28
C ALA A 177 -10.98 3.34 3.78
N ILE A 178 -10.78 3.25 5.10
CA ILE A 178 -9.44 3.20 5.68
C ILE A 178 -8.68 1.96 5.19
N LYS A 179 -9.30 0.77 5.24
CA LYS A 179 -8.65 -0.46 4.77
C LYS A 179 -8.31 -0.42 3.28
N SER A 180 -9.14 0.22 2.46
CA SER A 180 -8.89 0.33 1.02
C SER A 180 -7.62 1.10 0.70
N LEU A 181 -7.16 2.01 1.56
CA LEU A 181 -5.91 2.74 1.36
C LEU A 181 -4.65 1.86 1.55
N PHE A 182 -4.78 0.76 2.28
CA PHE A 182 -3.68 -0.15 2.63
C PHE A 182 -3.77 -1.53 1.94
N MET A 183 -4.76 -1.72 1.07
CA MET A 183 -5.05 -2.98 0.38
C MET A 183 -4.63 -2.91 -1.08
#